data_AF-A0A1Y3WRB2-F1
#
_entry.id   AF-A0A1Y3WRB2-F1
#
_cell.length_a   1.000
_cell.length_b   1.000
_cell.length_c   1.000
_cell.angle_alpha   90.00
_cell.angle_beta   90.00
_cell.angle_gamma   90.00
#
_symmetry.space_group_name_H-M   'P 1'
#
loop_
_entity.id
_entity.type
_entity.pdbx_description
1 polymer ?
#
loop_
_entity_poly.entity_id
_entity_poly.type
_entity_poly.pdbx_seq_one_letter_code
_entity_poly.pdbx_strand_id
1 'polypeptide(L)'
;MATKKTTSTITTRQIYDKVCAMEKMLKECLEVPPPAGPDPKNQPYLAAAGPDLPLSVIRLDDAPAFLPCFDETDLFYGMQDIPVIMSYCPEQVLRIGEEHYLTGPMIFFRMDDEGSIVSLTVDDLYKLAEFLEEHTVILMTGPESFVGVRLD
;
A
#
# COMPACT_ATOMS: atom_id res chain seq x y z
N MET A 1 -3.69 -12.04 -34.31
CA MET A 1 -2.84 -10.86 -34.05
C MET A 1 -2.35 -10.98 -32.61
N ALA A 2 -1.05 -11.18 -32.40
CA ALA A 2 -0.48 -11.35 -31.06
C ALA A 2 0.02 -9.99 -30.55
N THR A 3 -0.54 -9.53 -29.43
CA THR A 3 -0.10 -8.32 -28.72
C THR A 3 1.24 -8.60 -28.05
N LYS A 4 2.27 -7.86 -28.47
CA LYS A 4 3.62 -7.92 -27.91
C LYS A 4 3.58 -7.29 -26.52
N LYS A 5 3.81 -8.08 -25.47
CA LYS A 5 3.99 -7.60 -24.08
C LYS A 5 5.25 -6.74 -24.07
N THR A 6 5.10 -5.43 -23.88
CA THR A 6 6.23 -4.49 -23.82
C THR A 6 6.88 -4.62 -22.45
N THR A 7 7.98 -5.35 -22.37
CA THR A 7 8.83 -5.40 -21.18
C THR A 7 9.56 -4.05 -21.06
N SER A 8 9.10 -3.18 -20.16
CA SER A 8 9.77 -1.92 -19.85
C SER A 8 11.15 -2.19 -19.25
N THR A 9 12.21 -1.77 -19.94
CA THR A 9 13.58 -1.84 -19.43
C THR A 9 13.80 -0.68 -18.46
N ILE A 10 13.82 -0.96 -17.15
CA ILE A 10 14.08 0.05 -16.11
C ILE A 10 15.57 0.45 -16.17
N THR A 11 15.84 1.75 -16.16
CA THR A 11 17.21 2.29 -16.17
C THR A 11 17.83 2.31 -14.78
N THR A 12 19.17 2.24 -14.69
CA THR A 12 19.92 2.35 -13.42
C THR A 12 19.56 3.61 -12.63
N ARG A 13 19.25 4.71 -13.32
CA ARG A 13 18.83 5.97 -12.69
C ARG A 13 17.45 5.84 -12.02
N GLN A 14 16.49 5.22 -12.68
CA GLN A 14 15.16 4.98 -12.11
C GLN A 14 15.23 4.08 -10.87
N ILE A 15 16.11 3.07 -10.88
CA ILE A 15 16.35 2.23 -9.70
C ILE A 15 16.89 3.08 -8.54
N TYR A 16 17.91 3.90 -8.80
CA TYR A 16 18.51 4.77 -7.79
C TYR A 16 17.48 5.76 -7.19
N ASP A 17 16.67 6.39 -8.04
CA ASP A 17 15.64 7.34 -7.59
C ASP A 17 14.59 6.64 -6.71
N LYS A 18 14.17 5.41 -7.05
CA LYS A 18 13.28 4.57 -6.23
C LYS A 18 13.93 4.23 -4.88
N VAL A 19 15.21 3.83 -4.85
CA VAL A 19 15.96 3.52 -3.62
C VAL A 19 16.03 4.75 -2.70
N CYS A 20 16.40 5.92 -3.22
CA CYS A 20 16.50 7.13 -2.43
C CYS A 20 15.15 7.59 -1.85
N ALA A 21 14.06 7.41 -2.60
CA ALA A 21 12.71 7.70 -2.09
C ALA A 21 12.36 6.78 -0.90
N MET A 22 12.65 5.48 -1.02
CA MET A 22 12.43 4.51 0.06
C MET A 22 13.29 4.78 1.30
N GLU A 23 14.58 5.11 1.12
CA GLU A 23 15.46 5.49 2.22
C GLU A 23 14.96 6.74 2.96
N LYS A 24 14.46 7.73 2.21
CA LYS A 24 13.89 8.96 2.78
C LYS A 24 12.64 8.65 3.60
N MET A 25 11.73 7.83 3.08
CA MET A 25 10.53 7.41 3.80
C MET A 25 10.87 6.67 5.10
N LEU A 26 11.82 5.73 5.05
CA LEU A 26 12.27 4.99 6.23
C LEU A 26 12.87 5.94 7.27
N LYS A 27 13.68 6.90 6.83
CA LYS A 27 14.30 7.90 7.71
C LYS A 27 13.27 8.81 8.38
N GLU A 28 12.28 9.27 7.63
CA GLU A 28 11.18 10.09 8.18
C GLU A 28 10.41 9.32 9.26
N CYS A 29 10.13 8.03 9.07
CA CYS A 29 9.47 7.19 10.07
C CYS A 29 10.29 6.98 11.37
N LEU A 30 11.62 6.95 11.23
CA LEU A 30 12.55 6.82 12.35
C LEU A 30 12.74 8.15 13.11
N GLU A 31 12.58 9.29 12.44
CA GLU A 31 12.72 10.62 13.04
C GLU A 31 11.48 11.08 13.81
N VAL A 32 10.29 10.52 13.53
CA VAL A 32 9.07 10.79 14.31
C VAL A 32 9.27 10.28 15.75
N PRO A 33 9.14 11.17 16.77
CA PRO A 33 9.22 10.79 18.16
C PRO A 33 8.24 9.65 18.41
N PRO A 34 8.66 8.57 19.06
CA PRO A 34 7.76 7.47 19.29
C PRO A 34 6.51 7.91 20.06
N PRO A 35 5.31 7.42 19.69
CA PRO A 35 4.10 7.75 20.43
C PRO A 35 4.27 7.34 21.89
N ALA A 36 3.64 8.11 22.79
CA ALA A 36 3.64 7.82 24.22
C ALA A 36 2.74 6.61 24.52
N GLY A 37 3.21 5.42 24.15
CA GLY A 37 2.55 4.12 24.34
C GLY A 37 3.47 3.10 25.00
N PRO A 38 2.95 1.91 25.36
CA PRO A 38 3.72 0.87 26.02
C PRO A 38 4.71 0.26 25.03
N ASP A 39 5.96 0.69 25.15
CA ASP A 39 7.14 0.31 24.36
C ASP A 39 7.14 0.74 22.88
N PRO A 40 7.48 2.01 22.61
CA PRO A 40 7.48 2.56 21.26
C PRO A 40 8.58 2.03 20.33
N LYS A 41 9.49 1.19 20.84
CA LYS A 41 10.68 0.71 20.12
C LYS A 41 10.47 -0.61 19.39
N ASN A 42 9.37 -1.31 19.62
CA ASN A 42 9.12 -2.66 19.08
C ASN A 42 7.84 -2.77 18.23
N GLN A 43 7.29 -1.65 17.77
CA GLN A 43 6.11 -1.71 16.90
C GLN A 43 6.47 -2.12 15.47
N PRO A 44 5.68 -3.03 14.86
CA PRO A 44 5.84 -3.37 13.45
C PRO A 44 5.73 -2.12 12.55
N TYR A 45 6.52 -2.12 11.49
CA TYR A 45 6.39 -1.14 10.40
C TYR A 45 5.47 -1.68 9.30
N LEU A 46 4.44 -0.90 8.99
CA LEU A 46 3.46 -1.16 7.95
C LEU A 46 3.65 -0.16 6.82
N ALA A 47 2.82 -0.23 5.79
CA ALA A 47 2.72 0.82 4.79
C ALA A 47 1.28 1.27 4.59
N ALA A 48 1.08 2.54 4.29
CA ALA A 48 -0.20 3.12 3.89
C ALA A 48 -0.09 3.67 2.47
N ALA A 49 -1.16 3.56 1.70
CA ALA A 49 -1.30 4.22 0.41
C ALA A 49 -2.78 4.53 0.15
N GLY A 50 -3.07 5.24 -0.93
CA GLY A 50 -4.42 5.50 -1.40
C GLY A 50 -4.42 6.40 -2.64
N PRO A 51 -5.60 6.66 -3.23
CA PRO A 51 -5.73 7.54 -4.39
C PRO A 51 -5.06 8.92 -4.22
N ASP A 52 -5.14 9.50 -3.02
CA ASP A 52 -4.55 10.79 -2.67
C ASP A 52 -3.38 10.66 -1.66
N LEU A 53 -2.92 9.44 -1.40
CA LEU A 53 -1.89 9.14 -0.42
C LEU A 53 -0.76 8.34 -1.08
N PRO A 54 0.42 8.94 -1.33
CA PRO A 54 1.58 8.20 -1.79
C PRO A 54 1.94 7.06 -0.83
N LEU A 55 2.50 5.98 -1.37
CA LEU A 55 3.02 4.88 -0.55
C LEU A 55 3.95 5.45 0.53
N SER A 56 3.60 5.19 1.79
CA SER A 56 4.25 5.74 2.98
C SER A 56 4.49 4.61 3.98
N VAL A 57 5.65 4.55 4.62
CA VAL A 57 5.87 3.63 5.75
C VAL A 57 5.22 4.25 7.00
N ILE A 58 4.61 3.42 7.84
CA ILE A 58 3.94 3.86 9.08
C ILE A 58 4.21 2.86 10.21
N ARG A 59 3.87 3.22 11.45
CA ARG A 59 3.84 2.26 12.57
C ARG A 59 2.44 1.66 12.70
N LEU A 60 2.34 0.49 13.34
CA LEU A 60 1.07 -0.20 13.55
C LEU A 60 0.02 0.70 14.23
N ASP A 61 0.39 1.42 15.29
CA ASP A 61 -0.54 2.30 16.03
C ASP A 61 -1.04 3.48 15.20
N ASP A 62 -0.33 3.85 14.14
CA ASP A 62 -0.74 4.95 13.26
C ASP A 62 -1.76 4.48 12.21
N ALA A 63 -1.93 3.16 12.01
CA ALA A 63 -2.79 2.61 10.96
C ALA A 63 -4.24 3.13 11.02
N PRO A 64 -4.91 3.22 12.19
CA PRO A 64 -6.27 3.78 12.27
C PRO A 64 -6.38 5.26 11.87
N ALA A 65 -5.29 6.03 11.92
CA ALA A 65 -5.29 7.42 11.46
C ALA A 65 -5.35 7.53 9.92
N PHE A 66 -4.86 6.51 9.22
CA PHE A 66 -4.92 6.41 7.76
C PHE A 66 -6.14 5.62 7.28
N LEU A 67 -6.49 4.52 7.97
CA LEU A 67 -7.63 3.68 7.67
C LEU A 67 -8.48 3.48 8.95
N PRO A 68 -9.50 4.33 9.17
CA PRO A 68 -10.27 4.31 10.42
C PRO A 68 -10.95 3.00 10.79
N CYS A 69 -11.22 2.11 9.81
CA CYS A 69 -11.84 0.81 10.04
C CYS A 69 -10.83 -0.35 10.24
N PHE A 70 -9.54 -0.05 10.30
CA PHE A 70 -8.47 -1.04 10.43
C PHE A 70 -8.63 -1.89 11.70
N ASP A 71 -8.55 -3.22 11.58
CA ASP A 71 -8.78 -4.21 12.64
C ASP A 71 -10.18 -4.15 13.30
N GLU A 72 -11.14 -3.45 12.67
CA GLU A 72 -12.51 -3.33 13.15
C GLU A 72 -13.51 -3.93 12.16
N THR A 73 -13.60 -3.33 10.97
CA THR A 73 -14.54 -3.72 9.90
C THR A 73 -13.87 -3.73 8.53
N ASP A 74 -12.55 -3.76 8.50
CA ASP A 74 -11.76 -3.86 7.28
C ASP A 74 -11.89 -5.25 6.63
N LEU A 75 -11.62 -5.28 5.33
CA LEU A 75 -11.47 -6.51 4.58
C LEU A 75 -10.01 -6.68 4.16
N PHE A 76 -9.62 -7.95 4.01
CA PHE A 76 -8.28 -8.31 3.57
C PHE A 76 -8.29 -8.74 2.10
N TYR A 77 -7.30 -8.24 1.37
CA TYR A 77 -6.94 -8.67 0.03
C TYR A 77 -5.53 -9.27 0.11
N GLY A 78 -5.41 -10.55 -0.22
CA GLY A 78 -4.14 -11.26 -0.24
C GLY A 78 -3.41 -10.99 -1.56
N MET A 79 -2.23 -10.37 -1.46
CA MET A 79 -1.45 -10.01 -2.64
C MET A 79 -0.85 -11.27 -3.27
N GLN A 80 -1.02 -11.42 -4.59
CA GLN A 80 -0.43 -12.56 -5.30
C GLN A 80 1.11 -12.45 -5.26
N ASP A 81 1.78 -13.59 -5.09
CA ASP A 81 3.25 -13.74 -5.12
C ASP A 81 4.07 -13.00 -4.04
N ILE A 82 3.42 -12.26 -3.13
CA ILE A 82 4.09 -11.58 -2.01
C ILE A 82 3.42 -11.91 -0.67
N PRO A 83 4.15 -12.12 0.43
CA PRO A 83 3.56 -12.46 1.72
C PRO A 83 3.06 -11.21 2.44
N VAL A 84 2.30 -10.35 1.73
CA VAL A 84 1.75 -9.08 2.20
C VAL A 84 0.24 -9.12 2.04
N ILE A 85 -0.46 -8.61 3.05
CA ILE A 85 -1.91 -8.47 3.08
C ILE A 85 -2.22 -6.98 2.98
N MET A 86 -3.21 -6.65 2.15
CA MET A 86 -3.79 -5.31 2.08
C MET A 86 -5.11 -5.29 2.87
N SER A 87 -5.20 -4.42 3.87
CA SER A 87 -6.43 -4.05 4.55
C SER A 87 -7.05 -2.81 3.91
N TYR A 88 -8.37 -2.82 3.75
CA TYR A 88 -9.12 -1.71 3.16
C TYR A 88 -10.55 -1.65 3.72
N CYS A 89 -11.18 -0.48 3.56
CA CYS A 89 -12.58 -0.29 3.94
C CYS A 89 -13.52 -0.81 2.84
N PRO A 90 -14.40 -1.79 3.10
CA PRO A 90 -15.34 -2.30 2.09
C PRO A 90 -16.29 -1.22 1.55
N GLU A 91 -16.63 -0.22 2.37
CA GLU A 91 -17.50 0.90 1.96
C GLU A 91 -16.85 1.81 0.91
N GLN A 92 -15.54 1.71 0.73
CA GLN A 92 -14.76 2.50 -0.23
C GLN A 92 -14.50 1.76 -1.55
N VAL A 93 -15.17 0.62 -1.77
CA VAL A 93 -15.09 -0.15 -3.01
C VAL A 93 -16.19 0.30 -3.97
N LEU A 94 -15.78 0.82 -5.12
CA LEU A 94 -16.65 1.15 -6.24
C LEU A 94 -16.72 -0.02 -7.23
N ARG A 95 -17.93 -0.44 -7.59
CA ARG A 95 -18.15 -1.46 -8.62
C ARG A 95 -18.52 -0.83 -9.96
N ILE A 96 -17.77 -1.15 -11.01
CA ILE A 96 -18.07 -0.74 -12.38
C ILE A 96 -18.09 -1.98 -13.27
N GLY A 97 -19.28 -2.38 -13.71
CA GLY A 97 -19.43 -3.67 -14.41
C GLY A 97 -19.14 -4.83 -13.48
N GLU A 98 -18.19 -5.69 -13.83
CA GLU A 98 -17.73 -6.83 -13.03
C GLU A 98 -16.47 -6.52 -12.20
N GLU A 99 -15.88 -5.34 -12.42
CA GLU A 99 -14.63 -4.91 -11.79
C GLU A 99 -14.89 -4.12 -10.50
N HIS A 100 -13.96 -4.24 -9.56
CA HIS A 100 -14.00 -3.55 -8.27
C HIS A 100 -12.79 -2.62 -8.14
N TYR A 101 -13.02 -1.41 -7.64
CA TYR A 101 -11.98 -0.39 -7.50
C TYR A 101 -12.02 0.20 -6.10
N LEU A 102 -10.90 0.15 -5.38
CA LEU A 102 -10.76 0.85 -4.13
C LEU A 102 -10.55 2.35 -4.40
N THR A 103 -11.33 3.18 -3.74
CA THR A 103 -11.32 4.65 -3.87
C THR A 103 -10.90 5.36 -2.59
N GLY A 104 -10.48 4.60 -1.58
CA GLY A 104 -9.98 5.11 -0.31
C GLY A 104 -8.60 4.56 0.03
N PRO A 105 -8.06 4.93 1.20
CA PRO A 105 -6.77 4.46 1.67
C PRO A 105 -6.78 2.95 1.97
N MET A 106 -5.59 2.37 1.98
CA MET A 106 -5.32 0.99 2.34
C MET A 106 -4.07 0.89 3.22
N ILE A 107 -4.02 -0.17 4.03
CA ILE A 107 -2.87 -0.52 4.86
C ILE A 107 -2.28 -1.84 4.38
N PHE A 108 -0.96 -1.91 4.22
CA PHE A 108 -0.24 -3.11 3.87
C PHE A 108 0.57 -3.61 5.07
N PHE A 109 0.47 -4.90 5.36
CA PHE A 109 1.20 -5.53 6.46
C PHE A 109 1.51 -7.00 6.18
N ARG A 110 2.43 -7.56 6.98
CA ARG A 110 2.75 -8.98 6.99
C ARG A 110 2.24 -9.62 8.26
N MET A 111 1.92 -10.90 8.18
CA MET A 111 1.73 -11.75 9.35
C MET A 111 2.81 -12.82 9.40
N ASP A 112 3.25 -13.20 10.59
CA ASP A 112 4.05 -14.40 10.80
C ASP A 112 3.17 -15.66 10.84
N ASP A 113 3.80 -16.82 11.01
CA ASP A 113 3.12 -18.13 11.07
C ASP A 113 2.20 -18.26 12.30
N GLU A 114 2.36 -17.40 13.31
CA GLU A 114 1.52 -17.34 14.52
C GLU A 114 0.36 -16.34 14.36
N GLY A 115 0.26 -15.65 13.22
CA GLY A 115 -0.78 -14.67 12.93
C GLY A 115 -0.52 -13.27 13.52
N SER A 116 0.69 -13.01 14.02
CA SER A 116 1.07 -11.69 14.54
C SER A 116 1.56 -10.77 13.41
N ILE A 117 1.18 -9.49 13.47
CA ILE A 117 1.68 -8.50 12.51
C ILE A 117 3.19 -8.30 12.71
N VAL A 118 3.96 -8.42 11.64
CA VAL A 118 5.41 -8.20 11.62
C VAL A 118 5.80 -7.11 10.63
N SER A 119 6.96 -6.50 10.84
CA SER A 119 7.44 -5.40 9.99
C SER A 119 7.60 -5.81 8.53
N LEU A 120 7.17 -4.93 7.63
CA LEU A 120 7.51 -5.01 6.22
C LEU A 120 9.02 -4.93 6.02
N THR A 121 9.51 -5.69 5.06
CA THR A 121 10.87 -5.58 4.56
C THR A 121 10.96 -4.55 3.44
N VAL A 122 12.17 -4.12 3.10
CA VAL A 122 12.40 -3.23 1.94
C VAL A 122 11.97 -3.90 0.63
N ASP A 123 12.13 -5.21 0.50
CA ASP A 123 11.69 -5.98 -0.68
C ASP A 123 10.15 -5.94 -0.83
N ASP A 124 9.42 -6.03 0.28
CA ASP A 124 7.96 -5.87 0.26
C ASP A 124 7.56 -4.49 -0.25
N LEU A 125 8.22 -3.43 0.23
CA LEU A 125 7.92 -2.06 -0.18
C LEU A 125 8.17 -1.81 -1.68
N TYR A 126 9.20 -2.43 -2.26
CA TYR A 126 9.42 -2.38 -3.72
C TYR A 126 8.28 -3.03 -4.49
N LYS A 127 7.84 -4.23 -4.06
CA LYS A 127 6.76 -4.95 -4.73
C LYS A 127 5.41 -4.25 -4.54
N LEU A 128 5.19 -3.58 -3.41
CA LEU A 128 4.03 -2.73 -3.19
C LEU A 128 4.02 -1.53 -4.13
N ALA A 129 5.17 -0.90 -4.35
CA ALA A 129 5.28 0.20 -5.31
C ALA A 129 4.97 -0.28 -6.75
N GLU A 130 5.47 -1.46 -7.13
CA GLU A 130 5.16 -2.08 -8.43
C GLU A 130 3.68 -2.43 -8.56
N PHE A 131 3.08 -3.05 -7.53
CA PHE A 131 1.65 -3.34 -7.51
C PHE A 131 0.80 -2.08 -7.70
N LEU A 132 1.08 -1.02 -6.94
CA LEU A 132 0.34 0.23 -7.04
C LEU A 132 0.52 0.88 -8.43
N GLU A 133 1.72 0.81 -9.02
CA GLU A 133 1.97 1.31 -10.37
C GLU A 133 1.14 0.55 -11.43
N GLU A 134 0.92 -0.75 -11.25
CA GLU A 134 0.18 -1.60 -12.19
C GLU A 134 -1.35 -1.56 -11.99
N HIS A 135 -1.84 -1.33 -10.78
CA HIS A 135 -3.25 -1.45 -10.41
C HIS A 135 -3.96 -0.10 -10.26
N THR A 136 -3.20 1.00 -10.16
CA THR A 136 -3.76 2.35 -10.11
C THR A 136 -4.29 2.76 -11.48
N VAL A 137 -5.54 3.20 -11.51
CA VAL A 137 -6.24 3.64 -12.73
C VAL A 137 -6.94 4.98 -12.51
N ILE A 138 -7.13 5.73 -13.59
CA ILE A 138 -7.98 6.92 -13.59
C ILE A 138 -9.37 6.50 -14.03
N LEU A 139 -10.35 6.72 -13.15
CA LEU A 139 -11.76 6.47 -13.39
C LEU A 139 -12.45 7.80 -13.76
N MET A 140 -13.50 7.71 -14.58
CA MET A 140 -14.23 8.87 -15.09
C MET A 140 -15.69 8.83 -14.64
N THR A 141 -16.21 9.95 -14.15
CA THR A 141 -17.63 10.15 -13.85
C THR A 141 -18.13 11.42 -14.54
N GLY A 142 -18.60 11.27 -15.79
CA GLY A 142 -18.97 12.40 -16.62
C GLY A 142 -17.75 13.28 -16.94
N PRO A 143 -17.75 14.58 -16.54
CA PRO A 143 -16.61 15.48 -16.75
C PRO A 143 -15.50 15.34 -15.69
N GLU A 144 -15.75 14.62 -14.59
CA GLU A 144 -14.81 14.48 -13.48
C GLU A 144 -14.00 13.19 -13.58
N SER A 145 -12.78 13.21 -13.04
CA SER A 145 -11.90 12.06 -12.97
C SER A 145 -11.34 11.91 -11.56
N PHE A 146 -11.19 10.67 -11.11
CA PHE A 146 -10.58 10.35 -9.82
C PHE A 146 -9.72 9.09 -9.96
N VAL A 147 -8.82 8.88 -9.00
CA VAL A 147 -7.94 7.73 -8.98
C VAL A 147 -8.60 6.59 -8.21
N GLY A 148 -8.45 5.36 -8.71
CA GLY A 148 -8.84 4.15 -7.99
C GLY A 148 -7.79 3.06 -8.17
N VAL A 149 -7.76 2.10 -7.25
CA VAL A 149 -6.91 0.92 -7.34
C VAL A 149 -7.78 -0.29 -7.65
N ARG A 150 -7.53 -0.95 -8.79
CA ARG A 150 -8.31 -2.13 -9.19
C ARG A 150 -8.03 -3.31 -8.25
N LEU A 151 -9.10 -3.97 -7.81
CA LEU A 151 -9.09 -5.24 -7.09
C LEU A 151 -9.48 -6.33 -8.10
N ASP A 152 -8.56 -7.23 -8.42
CA ASP A 152 -8.70 -8.37 -9.35
C ASP A 152 -9.22 -9.66 -8.67
#